data_AF-A0A3C0G9H1-F1
#
_entry.id   AF-A0A3C0G9H1-F1
#
_cell.length_a   1.000
_cell.length_b   1.000
_cell.length_c   1.000
_cell.angle_alpha   90.00
_cell.angle_beta   90.00
_cell.angle_gamma   90.00
#
_symmetry.space_group_name_H-M   'P 1'
#
loop_
_entity.id
_entity.type
_entity.pdbx_description
1 polymer ?
#
loop_
_entity_poly.entity_id
_entity_poly.type
_entity_poly.pdbx_seq_one_letter_code
_entity_poly.pdbx_strand_id
1 'polypeptide(L)'
;MTIELEGTNSQCQDFDNNYGGGHEVPYLCNASSIHNDYGIQAFPTIILINPNGVIVEQDIWPFDTNIMASTLASHGLNPSTCSGTVSVQEMEEVNYELNNRIYDLLGREYKDYNSIPLGSMYIRNNNKFIKTKQ
;
A
#
# COMPACT_ATOMS: atom_id res chain seq x y z
N MET A 1 1.98 33.80 -24.89
CA MET A 1 1.35 32.67 -24.18
C MET A 1 2.49 31.89 -23.55
N THR A 2 2.75 32.10 -22.26
CA THR A 2 3.76 31.34 -21.53
C THR A 2 3.18 29.96 -21.28
N ILE A 3 3.75 28.96 -21.93
CA ILE A 3 3.51 27.56 -21.60
C ILE A 3 4.13 27.38 -20.20
N GLU A 4 3.30 27.12 -19.18
CA GLU A 4 3.83 26.67 -17.89
C GLU A 4 4.50 25.32 -18.13
N LEU A 5 5.83 25.29 -18.01
CA LEU A 5 6.63 24.10 -18.30
C LEU A 5 6.48 23.03 -17.20
N GLU A 6 6.09 23.45 -15.98
CA GLU A 6 6.01 22.62 -14.78
C GLU A 6 4.89 23.11 -13.85
N GLY A 7 4.23 22.19 -13.15
CA GLY A 7 3.24 22.51 -12.12
C GLY A 7 3.90 22.85 -10.78
N THR A 8 3.35 23.84 -10.09
CA THR A 8 3.68 24.14 -8.68
C THR A 8 3.29 22.98 -7.76
N ASN A 9 3.86 22.94 -6.55
CA ASN A 9 3.53 21.91 -5.56
C ASN A 9 2.02 21.87 -5.24
N SER A 10 1.37 23.02 -5.16
CA SER A 10 -0.07 23.11 -4.94
C SER A 10 -0.86 22.47 -6.09
N GLN A 11 -0.49 22.77 -7.33
CA GLN A 11 -1.18 22.22 -8.50
C GLN A 11 -1.04 20.70 -8.59
N CYS A 12 0.13 20.12 -8.28
CA CYS A 12 0.26 18.66 -8.23
C CYS A 12 -0.56 18.06 -7.11
N GLN A 13 -0.53 18.67 -5.91
CA GLN A 13 -1.27 18.18 -4.77
C GLN A 13 -2.77 18.21 -5.05
N ASP A 14 -3.26 19.28 -5.69
CA ASP A 14 -4.65 19.37 -6.13
C ASP A 14 -4.98 18.31 -7.20
N PHE A 15 -4.05 18.03 -8.12
CA PHE A 15 -4.23 16.96 -9.10
C PHE A 15 -4.34 15.59 -8.42
N ASP A 16 -3.43 15.29 -7.49
CA ASP A 16 -3.42 14.02 -6.73
C ASP A 16 -4.67 13.88 -5.86
N ASN A 17 -5.09 14.94 -5.16
CA ASN A 17 -6.32 14.97 -4.37
C ASN A 17 -7.57 14.68 -5.23
N ASN A 18 -7.59 15.13 -6.49
CA ASN A 18 -8.74 14.97 -7.39
C ASN A 18 -8.72 13.65 -8.17
N TYR A 19 -7.54 13.13 -8.53
CA TYR A 19 -7.39 12.04 -9.51
C TYR A 19 -6.48 10.88 -9.04
N GLY A 20 -5.75 11.01 -7.93
CA GLY A 20 -4.77 10.03 -7.43
C GLY A 20 -5.38 8.75 -6.82
N GLY A 21 -6.71 8.68 -6.70
CA GLY A 21 -7.40 7.45 -6.28
C GLY A 21 -7.11 7.00 -4.84
N GLY A 22 -6.55 7.89 -4.00
CA GLY A 22 -6.32 7.64 -2.58
C GLY A 22 -5.22 6.63 -2.26
N HIS A 23 -4.37 6.28 -3.22
CA HIS A 23 -3.15 5.51 -2.94
C HIS A 23 -1.99 6.47 -2.68
N GLU A 24 -1.15 6.16 -1.69
CA GLU A 24 0.14 6.84 -1.48
C GLU A 24 1.11 6.43 -2.60
N VAL A 25 0.93 6.99 -3.79
CA VAL A 25 1.91 6.92 -4.87
C VAL A 25 2.89 8.09 -4.72
N PRO A 26 4.21 7.85 -4.74
CA PRO A 26 5.17 8.95 -4.73
C PRO A 26 4.95 9.85 -5.96
N TYR A 27 4.64 11.12 -5.74
CA TYR A 27 4.64 12.13 -6.79
C TYR A 27 5.71 13.19 -6.50
N LEU A 28 6.25 13.77 -7.58
CA LEU A 28 7.23 14.85 -7.53
C LEU A 28 6.72 15.98 -8.40
N CYS A 29 6.92 17.21 -7.93
CA CYS A 29 6.58 18.44 -8.64
C CYS A 29 7.84 19.15 -9.11
N ASN A 30 7.71 20.00 -10.13
CA ASN A 30 8.84 20.74 -10.70
C ASN A 30 10.00 19.80 -11.08
N ALA A 31 9.69 18.76 -11.86
CA ALA A 31 10.55 17.59 -12.04
C ALA A 31 11.45 17.69 -13.28
N SER A 32 11.83 18.90 -13.70
CA SER A 32 12.54 19.11 -14.97
C SER A 32 13.87 18.36 -15.08
N SER A 33 14.59 18.14 -13.97
CA SER A 33 15.80 17.30 -13.99
C SER A 33 15.47 15.84 -14.31
N ILE A 34 14.38 15.33 -13.75
CA ILE A 34 13.89 13.96 -13.99
C ILE A 34 13.40 13.83 -15.44
N HIS A 35 12.70 14.84 -15.96
CA HIS A 35 12.31 14.87 -17.38
C HIS A 35 13.54 14.71 -18.30
N ASN A 36 14.65 15.37 -17.98
CA ASN A 36 15.89 15.23 -18.74
C ASN A 36 16.56 13.87 -18.53
N ASP A 37 16.66 13.40 -17.28
CA ASP A 37 17.31 12.10 -16.96
C ASP A 37 16.62 10.93 -17.65
N TYR A 38 15.29 10.99 -17.75
CA TYR A 38 14.47 9.98 -18.44
C TYR A 38 14.20 10.31 -19.91
N GLY A 39 14.72 11.43 -20.44
CA GLY A 39 14.57 11.80 -21.86
C GLY A 39 13.13 12.06 -22.31
N ILE A 40 12.28 12.59 -21.43
CA ILE A 40 10.87 12.88 -21.70
C ILE A 40 10.75 14.08 -22.65
N GLN A 41 10.07 13.89 -23.78
CA GLN A 41 9.91 14.91 -24.83
C GLN A 41 8.46 15.34 -25.08
N ALA A 42 7.51 14.57 -24.56
CA ALA A 42 6.08 14.82 -24.69
C ALA A 42 5.37 14.40 -23.39
N PHE A 43 4.16 14.92 -23.20
CA PHE A 43 3.33 14.57 -22.05
C PHE A 43 1.94 14.11 -22.50
N PRO A 44 1.37 13.08 -21.86
CA PRO A 44 2.00 12.23 -20.84
C PRO A 44 2.92 11.16 -21.48
N THR A 45 3.92 10.70 -20.73
CA THR A 45 4.81 9.58 -21.11
C THR A 45 4.76 8.52 -20.01
N ILE A 46 4.63 7.26 -20.41
CA ILE A 46 4.61 6.11 -19.50
C ILE A 46 5.87 5.27 -19.80
N ILE A 47 6.71 5.08 -18.79
CA ILE A 47 7.97 4.34 -18.89
C ILE A 47 7.84 3.02 -18.15
N LEU A 48 8.25 1.91 -18.77
CA LEU A 48 8.35 0.62 -18.09
C LEU A 48 9.79 0.38 -17.67
N ILE A 49 9.98 0.18 -16.37
CA ILE A 49 11.28 -0.11 -15.76
C ILE A 49 11.19 -1.50 -15.13
N ASN A 50 12.15 -2.36 -15.44
CA ASN A 50 12.19 -3.71 -14.86
C ASN A 50 12.75 -3.70 -13.41
N PRO A 51 12.64 -4.80 -12.66
CA PRO A 51 13.13 -4.87 -11.27
C PRO A 51 14.64 -4.64 -11.08
N ASN A 52 15.43 -4.73 -12.16
CA ASN A 52 16.87 -4.43 -12.13
C ASN A 52 17.16 -2.93 -12.34
N GLY A 53 16.13 -2.08 -12.46
CA GLY A 53 16.27 -0.64 -12.68
C GLY A 53 16.57 -0.26 -14.14
N VAL A 54 16.33 -1.17 -15.10
CA VAL A 54 16.56 -0.90 -16.52
C VAL A 54 15.25 -0.50 -17.19
N ILE A 55 15.28 0.59 -17.95
CA ILE A 55 14.17 0.99 -18.83
C ILE A 55 14.04 -0.03 -19.94
N VAL A 56 12.88 -0.68 -20.01
CA VAL A 56 12.55 -1.67 -21.05
C VAL A 56 11.55 -1.13 -22.07
N GLU A 57 10.79 -0.07 -21.73
CA GLU A 57 10.00 0.73 -22.67
C GLU A 57 10.11 2.20 -22.31
N GLN A 58 10.44 3.02 -23.30
CA GLN A 58 10.74 4.44 -23.10
C GLN A 58 9.51 5.35 -23.20
N ASP A 59 8.50 4.95 -23.99
CA ASP A 59 7.28 5.74 -24.17
C ASP A 59 6.11 4.85 -24.62
N ILE A 60 5.28 4.45 -23.67
CA ILE A 60 4.04 3.71 -23.94
C ILE A 60 2.94 4.73 -24.22
N TRP A 61 2.85 5.15 -25.48
CA TRP A 61 1.89 6.14 -25.97
C TRP A 61 1.33 5.73 -27.35
N PRO A 62 0.03 5.99 -27.65
CA PRO A 62 -1.01 6.52 -26.77
C PRO A 62 -1.39 5.53 -25.67
N PHE A 63 -1.89 6.05 -24.54
CA PHE A 63 -2.46 5.18 -23.52
C PHE A 63 -3.78 4.58 -24.01
N ASP A 64 -3.80 3.26 -24.12
CA ASP A 64 -4.98 2.43 -24.28
C ASP A 64 -4.77 1.15 -23.45
N THR A 65 -5.83 0.59 -22.88
CA THR A 65 -5.72 -0.60 -22.02
C THR A 65 -5.19 -1.82 -22.78
N ASN A 66 -5.46 -1.94 -24.08
CA ASN A 66 -4.92 -3.02 -24.91
C ASN A 66 -3.46 -2.78 -25.26
N ILE A 67 -3.08 -1.53 -25.55
CA ILE A 67 -1.66 -1.16 -25.75
C ILE A 67 -0.89 -1.50 -24.49
N MET A 68 -1.35 -1.06 -23.32
CA MET A 68 -0.69 -1.34 -22.05
C MET A 68 -0.60 -2.84 -21.77
N ALA A 69 -1.70 -3.59 -21.93
CA ALA A 69 -1.71 -5.03 -21.72
C ALA A 69 -0.77 -5.78 -22.68
N SER A 70 -0.74 -5.39 -23.96
CA SER A 70 0.14 -6.03 -24.94
C SER A 70 1.62 -5.72 -24.68
N THR A 71 1.95 -4.48 -24.33
CA THR A 71 3.31 -4.09 -23.95
C THR A 71 3.77 -4.80 -22.69
N LEU A 72 2.94 -4.86 -21.64
CA LEU A 72 3.30 -5.61 -20.42
C LEU A 72 3.48 -7.11 -20.71
N ALA A 73 2.62 -7.70 -21.54
CA ALA A 73 2.71 -9.11 -21.91
C ALA A 73 3.99 -9.44 -22.71
N SER A 74 4.49 -8.54 -23.56
CA SER A 74 5.75 -8.74 -24.28
C SER A 74 6.96 -8.81 -23.35
N HIS A 75 6.86 -8.20 -22.17
CA HIS A 75 7.84 -8.26 -21.08
C HIS A 75 7.52 -9.35 -20.02
N GLY A 76 6.61 -10.28 -20.33
CA GLY A 76 6.31 -11.44 -19.50
C GLY A 76 5.32 -11.19 -18.36
N LEU A 77 4.69 -10.02 -18.31
CA LEU A 77 3.67 -9.70 -17.32
C LEU A 77 2.29 -10.07 -17.85
N ASN A 78 1.67 -11.07 -17.22
CA ASN A 78 0.29 -11.44 -17.52
C ASN A 78 -0.65 -10.75 -16.53
N PRO A 79 -1.70 -10.06 -17.00
CA PRO A 79 -2.71 -9.48 -16.11
C PRO A 79 -3.35 -10.59 -15.26
N SER A 80 -3.28 -10.46 -13.95
CA SER A 80 -4.09 -11.29 -13.05
C SER A 80 -5.45 -10.64 -12.89
N THR A 81 -6.50 -11.45 -12.79
CA THR A 81 -7.78 -10.96 -12.28
C THR A 81 -7.57 -10.41 -10.87
N CYS A 82 -8.01 -9.18 -10.61
CA CYS A 82 -8.15 -8.69 -9.24
C CYS A 82 -9.17 -9.61 -8.54
N SER A 83 -8.70 -10.55 -7.71
CA SER A 83 -9.60 -11.27 -6.82
C SER A 83 -10.12 -10.24 -5.84
N GLY A 84 -11.37 -9.79 -6.02
CA GLY A 84 -12.03 -8.74 -5.23
C GLY A 84 -12.29 -9.12 -3.77
N THR A 85 -11.38 -9.87 -3.14
CA THR A 85 -11.52 -10.49 -1.83
C THR A 85 -10.23 -10.49 -1.03
N VAL A 86 -9.18 -9.76 -1.46
CA VAL A 86 -8.07 -9.41 -0.55
C VAL A 86 -8.30 -7.98 -0.07
N SER A 87 -9.37 -7.78 0.68
CA SER A 87 -9.50 -6.59 1.51
C SER A 87 -8.41 -6.66 2.58
N VAL A 88 -7.45 -5.73 2.55
CA VAL A 88 -6.75 -5.35 3.78
C VAL A 88 -7.78 -4.59 4.60
N GLN A 89 -8.42 -5.26 5.56
CA GLN A 89 -9.27 -4.58 6.53
C GLN A 89 -8.35 -3.95 7.57
N GLU A 90 -8.43 -2.63 7.75
CA GLU A 90 -7.92 -2.00 8.96
C GLU A 90 -8.60 -2.69 10.15
N MET A 91 -7.81 -3.20 11.09
CA MET A 91 -8.36 -3.69 12.34
C MET A 91 -8.87 -2.49 13.12
N GLU A 92 -10.19 -2.35 13.22
CA GLU A 92 -10.79 -1.43 14.19
C GLU A 92 -10.31 -1.78 15.59
N GLU A 93 -10.06 -0.77 16.42
CA GLU A 93 -9.78 -0.94 17.84
C GLU A 93 -11.00 -1.58 18.51
N VAL A 94 -10.96 -2.91 18.66
CA VAL A 94 -12.04 -3.63 19.31
C VAL A 94 -11.96 -3.39 20.82
N ASN A 95 -12.80 -2.50 21.33
CA ASN A 95 -13.07 -2.38 22.75
C ASN A 95 -13.82 -3.62 23.24
N TYR A 96 -13.08 -4.64 23.67
CA TYR A 96 -13.67 -5.80 24.31
C TYR A 96 -14.10 -5.43 25.75
N GLU A 97 -15.39 -5.53 26.04
CA GLU A 97 -15.83 -5.69 27.44
C GLU A 97 -15.41 -7.08 27.92
N LEU A 98 -14.19 -7.16 28.46
CA LEU A 98 -13.60 -8.37 29.00
C LEU A 98 -14.24 -8.70 30.35
N ASN A 99 -15.49 -9.17 30.33
CA ASN A 99 -16.30 -9.57 31.49
C ASN A 99 -15.69 -10.79 32.20
N ASN A 100 -14.62 -10.60 32.98
CA ASN A 100 -13.84 -11.67 33.64
C ASN A 100 -13.27 -12.77 32.72
N ARG A 101 -13.39 -12.61 31.41
CA ARG A 101 -12.80 -13.51 30.41
C ARG A 101 -11.28 -13.34 30.40
N ILE A 102 -10.58 -14.44 30.13
CA ILE A 102 -9.12 -14.48 30.13
C ILE A 102 -8.64 -14.87 28.74
N TYR A 103 -7.75 -14.07 28.16
CA TYR A 103 -7.18 -14.32 26.84
C TYR A 103 -5.66 -14.34 26.89
N ASP A 104 -4.99 -15.13 26.07
CA ASP A 104 -3.57 -14.86 25.78
C ASP A 104 -3.41 -13.72 24.77
N LEU A 105 -2.15 -13.31 24.53
CA LEU A 105 -1.82 -12.28 23.55
C LEU A 105 -2.16 -12.66 22.10
N LEU A 106 -2.45 -13.93 21.83
CA LEU A 106 -2.85 -14.43 20.51
C LEU A 106 -4.37 -14.56 20.38
N GLY A 107 -5.12 -14.09 21.39
CA GLY A 107 -6.59 -14.09 21.38
C GLY A 107 -7.23 -15.42 21.76
N ARG A 108 -6.48 -16.41 22.27
CA ARG A 108 -7.06 -17.67 22.77
C ARG A 108 -7.71 -17.44 24.13
N GLU A 109 -8.97 -17.82 24.26
CA GLU A 109 -9.71 -17.76 25.53
C GLU A 109 -9.39 -18.95 26.45
N TYR A 110 -9.26 -18.66 27.75
CA TYR A 110 -9.09 -19.62 28.83
C TYR A 110 -10.31 -19.61 29.75
N LYS A 111 -10.78 -20.80 30.14
CA LYS A 111 -11.97 -20.96 31.00
C LYS A 111 -11.75 -20.37 32.39
N ASP A 112 -10.56 -20.56 32.94
CA ASP A 112 -10.18 -20.10 34.27
C ASP A 112 -8.65 -19.97 34.41
N TYR A 113 -8.20 -19.43 35.53
CA TYR A 113 -6.78 -19.26 35.82
C TYR A 113 -5.99 -20.58 35.83
N ASN A 114 -6.61 -21.70 36.20
CA ASN A 114 -5.94 -23.00 36.28
C ASN A 114 -5.63 -23.57 34.90
N SER A 115 -6.47 -23.28 33.91
CA SER A 115 -6.29 -23.69 32.51
C SER A 115 -5.14 -22.97 31.78
N ILE A 116 -4.60 -21.89 32.35
CA ILE A 116 -3.49 -21.13 31.77
C ILE A 116 -2.16 -21.86 32.07
N PRO A 117 -1.30 -22.12 31.07
CA PRO A 117 0.04 -22.66 31.33
C PRO A 117 0.93 -21.74 32.18
N LEU A 118 1.83 -22.30 32.97
CA LEU A 118 2.85 -21.52 33.69
C LEU A 118 3.74 -20.79 32.68
N GLY A 119 4.08 -19.53 32.98
CA GLY A 119 4.86 -18.66 32.10
C GLY A 119 4.05 -17.95 31.01
N SER A 120 2.76 -18.26 30.85
CA SER A 120 1.92 -17.57 29.88
C SER A 120 1.61 -16.14 30.30
N MET A 121 1.64 -15.24 29.30
CA MET A 121 1.17 -13.88 29.42
C MET A 121 -0.30 -13.82 29.00
N TYR A 122 -1.15 -13.18 29.79
CA TYR A 122 -2.59 -13.13 29.55
C TYR A 122 -3.19 -11.76 29.87
N ILE A 123 -4.35 -11.48 29.28
CA ILE A 123 -5.14 -10.28 29.48
C ILE A 123 -6.42 -10.67 30.23
N ARG A 124 -6.77 -9.92 31.27
CA ARG A 124 -8.03 -10.05 32.01
C ARG A 124 -8.46 -8.68 32.51
N ASN A 125 -9.72 -8.31 32.31
CA ASN A 125 -10.27 -7.01 32.72
C ASN A 125 -9.36 -5.84 32.30
N ASN A 126 -8.93 -5.84 31.02
CA ASN A 126 -8.03 -4.86 30.40
C ASN A 126 -6.62 -4.74 31.03
N ASN A 127 -6.26 -5.66 31.93
CA ASN A 127 -4.95 -5.70 32.57
C ASN A 127 -4.14 -6.88 32.04
N LYS A 128 -2.84 -6.66 31.89
CA LYS A 128 -1.86 -7.64 31.42
C LYS A 128 -1.17 -8.31 32.61
N PHE A 129 -1.08 -9.64 32.58
CA PHE A 129 -0.50 -10.45 33.65
C PHE A 129 0.47 -11.49 33.08
N ILE A 130 1.33 -12.02 33.95
CA ILE A 130 2.16 -13.20 33.68
C ILE A 130 1.82 -14.23 34.74
N LYS A 131 1.48 -15.46 34.33
CA LYS A 131 1.26 -16.56 35.27
C LYS A 131 2.61 -17.08 35.76
N THR A 132 2.98 -16.69 36.97
CA THR A 132 4.17 -17.21 37.65
C THR A 132 3.84 -18.47 38.45
N LYS A 133 4.87 -19.25 38.78
CA LYS A 133 4.76 -20.32 39.78
C LYS A 133 4.60 -19.63 41.15
N GLN A 134 3.58 -20.02 41.91
CA GLN A 134 3.46 -19.62 43.33
C GLN A 134 4.62 -20.20 44.13
#